data_AF-A0A918EZ27-F1
#
_entry.id   AF-A0A918EZ27-F1
#
_cell.length_a   1.000
_cell.length_b   1.000
_cell.length_c   1.000
_cell.angle_alpha   90.00
_cell.angle_beta   90.00
_cell.angle_gamma   90.00
#
_symmetry.space_group_name_H-M   'P 1'
#
loop_
_entity.id
_entity.type
_entity.pdbx_description
1 polymer ?
#
loop_
_entity_poly.entity_id
_entity_poly.type
_entity_poly.pdbx_seq_one_letter_code
_entity_poly.pdbx_strand_id
1 'polypeptide(L)'
;MCDQTSAPYAGWGRRLPQFLRGDVAVSDYADPGDSTQSFLDDPLLFDAVEARIQRGDPVLVQLGHNGKSTTAEVCRANLTEMAERVVARGGEPVFVTPVVRRRLRHDGTLDSVALHVMAANLPVGTRAPAAEPNVPLIDLTALAKDLWKGWVRRGPRISIRPGSPVTTRTPRCTVRRASPSSWHAR
;
A
#
# COMPACT_ATOMS: atom_id res chain seq x y z
N MET A 1 -5.61 4.65 2.69
CA MET A 1 -6.25 5.98 2.69
C MET A 1 -6.06 6.61 1.32
N CYS A 2 -6.77 6.16 0.29
CA CYS A 2 -6.56 6.64 -1.08
C CYS A 2 -7.71 7.50 -1.61
N ASP A 3 -8.81 7.58 -0.87
CA ASP A 3 -10.11 8.18 -1.20
C ASP A 3 -10.48 9.43 -0.35
N GLN A 4 -9.68 9.79 0.66
CA GLN A 4 -9.97 10.95 1.50
C GLN A 4 -9.86 12.25 0.68
N THR A 5 -10.95 13.01 0.66
CA THR A 5 -11.12 14.22 -0.18
C THR A 5 -10.46 15.46 0.42
N SER A 6 -10.06 15.42 1.70
CA SER A 6 -9.43 16.52 2.41
C SER A 6 -7.91 16.33 2.53
N ALA A 7 -7.16 17.33 2.08
CA ALA A 7 -5.73 17.43 2.43
C ALA A 7 -5.60 17.59 3.97
N PRO A 8 -4.55 17.01 4.59
CA PRO A 8 -3.37 16.40 3.98
C PRO A 8 -3.45 14.88 3.78
N TYR A 9 -4.62 14.26 3.93
CA TYR A 9 -4.72 12.80 3.97
C TYR A 9 -4.60 12.17 2.57
N ALA A 10 -3.51 11.45 2.35
CA ALA A 10 -3.30 10.67 1.13
C ALA A 10 -2.41 9.46 1.40
N GLY A 11 -2.72 8.35 0.75
CA GLY A 11 -1.91 7.15 0.71
C GLY A 11 -0.66 7.37 -0.13
N TRP A 12 0.40 6.62 0.16
CA TRP A 12 1.64 6.71 -0.60
C TRP A 12 1.47 6.16 -2.03
N GLY A 13 0.52 5.25 -2.27
CA GLY A 13 0.19 4.71 -3.60
C GLY A 13 -0.14 5.81 -4.60
N ARG A 14 -0.96 6.80 -4.19
CA ARG A 14 -1.27 8.00 -4.99
C ARG A 14 -0.04 8.83 -5.39
N ARG A 15 1.07 8.70 -4.65
CA ARG A 15 2.35 9.38 -4.92
C ARG A 15 3.32 8.51 -5.70
N LEU A 16 3.10 7.19 -5.81
CA LEU A 16 4.00 6.26 -6.49
C LEU A 16 4.30 6.63 -7.95
N PRO A 17 3.34 7.08 -8.78
CA PRO A 17 3.58 7.36 -10.20
C PRO A 17 4.73 8.33 -10.48
N GLN A 18 4.96 9.30 -9.59
CA GLN A 18 6.02 10.31 -9.78
C GLN A 18 7.45 9.73 -9.68
N PHE A 19 7.58 8.51 -9.13
CA PHE A 19 8.86 7.83 -8.94
C PHE A 19 9.10 6.74 -9.98
N LEU A 20 8.10 6.41 -10.79
CA LEU A 20 8.21 5.41 -11.85
C LEU A 20 8.67 6.07 -13.16
N ARG A 21 9.37 5.29 -13.98
CA ARG A 21 9.87 5.72 -15.29
C ARG A 21 9.36 4.76 -16.36
N GLY A 22 9.32 5.24 -17.60
CA GLY A 22 8.81 4.48 -18.74
C GLY A 22 7.29 4.39 -18.74
N ASP A 23 6.77 3.43 -19.49
CA ASP A 23 5.34 3.26 -19.74
C ASP A 23 4.65 2.44 -18.63
N VAL A 24 4.90 2.78 -17.36
CA VAL A 24 4.29 2.10 -16.21
C VAL A 24 3.04 2.87 -15.74
N ALA A 25 1.89 2.21 -15.80
CA ALA A 25 0.65 2.71 -15.21
C ALA A 25 0.49 2.22 -13.77
N VAL A 26 -0.13 3.03 -12.91
CA VAL A 26 -0.47 2.65 -11.53
C VAL A 26 -1.97 2.72 -11.36
N SER A 27 -2.56 1.62 -10.88
CA SER A 27 -3.96 1.54 -10.49
C SER A 27 -4.01 1.27 -8.98
N ASP A 28 -4.41 2.29 -8.20
CA ASP A 28 -4.46 2.21 -6.73
C ASP A 28 -5.87 1.77 -6.30
N TYR A 29 -5.97 0.53 -5.80
CA TYR A 29 -7.20 -0.09 -5.30
C TYR A 29 -7.29 -0.10 -3.77
N ALA A 30 -6.44 0.65 -3.08
CA ALA A 30 -6.43 0.62 -1.62
C ALA A 30 -7.64 1.35 -1.03
N ASP A 31 -8.40 0.65 -0.20
CA ASP A 31 -9.56 1.18 0.51
C ASP A 31 -9.24 1.39 2.01
N PRO A 32 -9.64 2.52 2.63
CA PRO A 32 -9.35 2.78 4.04
C PRO A 32 -10.24 1.97 4.99
N GLY A 33 -9.62 1.42 6.03
CA GLY A 33 -10.37 0.77 7.11
C GLY A 33 -10.36 -0.75 7.00
N ASP A 34 -9.90 -1.29 5.88
CA ASP A 34 -9.85 -2.72 5.68
C ASP A 34 -8.75 -3.46 6.45
N SER A 35 -9.12 -4.68 6.83
CA SER A 35 -8.24 -5.74 7.29
C SER A 35 -7.91 -6.70 6.14
N THR A 36 -7.02 -7.67 6.37
CA THR A 36 -6.79 -8.74 5.37
C THR A 36 -8.03 -9.61 5.14
N GLN A 37 -8.96 -9.66 6.09
CA GLN A 37 -10.19 -10.43 5.97
C GLN A 37 -11.22 -9.68 5.13
N SER A 38 -11.57 -8.46 5.54
CA SER A 38 -12.57 -7.65 4.82
C SER A 38 -12.17 -7.36 3.37
N PHE A 39 -10.88 -7.12 3.11
CA PHE A 39 -10.40 -6.90 1.75
C PHE A 39 -10.52 -8.14 0.84
N LEU A 40 -10.39 -9.34 1.42
CA LEU A 40 -10.50 -10.60 0.70
C LEU A 40 -11.96 -11.04 0.50
N ASP A 41 -12.80 -10.80 1.50
CA ASP A 41 -14.21 -11.22 1.51
C ASP A 41 -15.12 -10.34 0.63
N ASP A 42 -14.73 -9.07 0.40
CA ASP A 42 -15.53 -8.14 -0.41
C ASP A 42 -15.20 -8.29 -1.91
N PRO A 43 -16.16 -8.72 -2.75
CA PRO A 43 -15.96 -8.88 -4.19
C PRO A 43 -15.78 -7.54 -4.93
N LEU A 44 -16.01 -6.40 -4.28
CA LEU A 44 -15.70 -5.08 -4.84
C LEU A 44 -14.25 -4.67 -4.59
N LEU A 45 -13.52 -5.39 -3.73
CA LEU A 45 -12.14 -5.10 -3.34
C LEU A 45 -11.17 -6.04 -4.07
N PHE A 46 -10.77 -7.17 -3.48
CA PHE A 46 -9.70 -7.98 -4.06
C PHE A 46 -10.09 -8.61 -5.40
N ASP A 47 -11.34 -9.05 -5.59
CA ASP A 47 -11.81 -9.56 -6.88
C ASP A 47 -11.72 -8.51 -8.00
N ALA A 48 -11.95 -7.22 -7.66
CA ALA A 48 -11.81 -6.12 -8.61
C ALA A 48 -10.34 -5.87 -9.02
N VAL A 49 -9.40 -6.13 -8.12
CA VAL A 49 -7.96 -6.15 -8.43
C VAL A 49 -7.65 -7.34 -9.32
N GLU A 50 -8.04 -8.55 -8.88
CA GLU A 50 -7.74 -9.81 -9.57
C GLU A 50 -8.21 -9.80 -11.03
N ALA A 51 -9.41 -9.28 -11.29
CA ALA A 51 -9.99 -9.20 -12.63
C ALA A 51 -9.20 -8.32 -13.62
N ARG A 52 -8.24 -7.52 -13.13
CA ARG A 52 -7.44 -6.58 -13.93
C ARG A 52 -5.97 -6.95 -14.06
N ILE A 53 -5.52 -7.97 -13.32
CA ILE A 53 -4.14 -8.45 -13.37
C ILE A 53 -3.84 -8.98 -14.77
N GLN A 54 -2.73 -8.51 -15.34
CA GLN A 54 -2.14 -9.05 -16.55
C GLN A 54 -0.84 -9.78 -16.22
N ARG A 55 -0.42 -10.64 -17.15
CA ARG A 55 0.81 -11.41 -17.00
C ARG A 55 2.02 -10.48 -16.88
N GLY A 56 2.77 -10.62 -15.79
CA GLY A 56 3.94 -9.79 -15.48
C GLY A 56 3.63 -8.52 -14.69
N ASP A 57 2.37 -8.27 -14.32
CA ASP A 57 2.03 -7.11 -13.50
C ASP A 57 2.53 -7.27 -12.06
N PRO A 58 3.29 -6.32 -11.51
CA PRO A 58 3.59 -6.30 -10.09
C PRO A 58 2.36 -5.87 -9.28
N VAL A 59 1.96 -6.69 -8.31
CA VAL A 59 0.80 -6.42 -7.44
C VAL A 59 1.28 -6.17 -6.02
N LEU A 60 1.32 -4.90 -5.61
CA LEU A 60 1.78 -4.51 -4.28
C LEU A 60 0.63 -4.65 -3.26
N VAL A 61 0.81 -5.52 -2.27
CA VAL A 61 -0.17 -5.78 -1.22
C VAL A 61 0.33 -5.20 0.10
N GLN A 62 -0.35 -4.14 0.57
CA GLN A 62 -0.11 -3.55 1.89
C GLN A 62 -1.40 -3.52 2.72
N LEU A 63 -1.47 -4.38 3.72
CA LEU A 63 -2.58 -4.44 4.68
C LEU A 63 -2.03 -4.54 6.11
N GLY A 64 -2.93 -4.42 7.10
CA GLY A 64 -2.61 -4.63 8.51
C GLY A 64 -3.00 -3.47 9.44
N HIS A 65 -3.16 -2.24 8.96
CA HIS A 65 -3.49 -1.11 9.86
C HIS A 65 -4.79 -1.26 10.66
N ASN A 66 -5.74 -2.06 10.15
CA ASN A 66 -7.09 -2.20 10.74
C ASN A 66 -7.44 -3.61 11.20
N GLY A 67 -6.51 -4.58 11.12
CA GLY A 67 -6.69 -5.96 11.61
C GLY A 67 -6.58 -6.06 13.13
N LYS A 68 -7.38 -5.29 13.88
CA LYS A 68 -7.30 -5.22 15.35
C LYS A 68 -7.71 -6.53 16.04
N SER A 69 -8.53 -7.35 15.38
CA SER A 69 -9.01 -8.66 15.83
C SER A 69 -8.49 -9.82 14.99
N THR A 70 -7.79 -9.55 13.89
CA THR A 70 -7.20 -10.57 13.01
C THR A 70 -5.92 -11.11 13.64
N THR A 71 -5.77 -12.42 13.83
CA THR A 71 -4.52 -13.00 14.36
C THR A 71 -3.41 -12.97 13.31
N ALA A 72 -2.16 -13.21 13.72
CA ALA A 72 -1.02 -13.29 12.80
C ALA A 72 -1.21 -14.41 11.77
N GLU A 73 -1.79 -15.54 12.21
CA GLU A 73 -2.04 -16.74 11.42
C GLU A 73 -3.10 -16.48 10.36
N VAL A 74 -4.21 -15.82 10.73
CA VAL A 74 -5.28 -15.43 9.78
C VAL A 74 -4.75 -14.39 8.79
N CYS A 75 -4.00 -13.40 9.27
CA CYS A 75 -3.34 -12.42 8.42
C CYS A 75 -2.44 -13.10 7.38
N ARG A 76 -1.60 -14.05 7.83
CA ARG A 76 -0.73 -14.83 6.94
C ARG A 76 -1.54 -15.62 5.92
N ALA A 77 -2.56 -16.38 6.36
CA ALA A 77 -3.37 -17.21 5.48
C ALA A 77 -4.03 -16.38 4.38
N ASN A 78 -4.64 -15.24 4.74
CA ASN A 78 -5.30 -14.37 3.77
C ASN A 78 -4.31 -13.75 2.78
N LEU A 79 -3.12 -13.32 3.25
CA LEU A 79 -2.09 -12.79 2.37
C LEU A 79 -1.53 -13.87 1.43
N THR A 80 -1.36 -15.10 1.91
CA THR A 80 -0.98 -16.25 1.08
C THR A 80 -2.04 -16.51 0.00
N GLU A 81 -3.32 -16.53 0.35
CA GLU A 81 -4.40 -16.71 -0.63
C GLU A 81 -4.40 -15.60 -1.70
N MET A 82 -4.23 -14.34 -1.28
CA MET A 82 -4.10 -13.22 -2.23
C MET A 82 -2.92 -13.42 -3.18
N ALA A 83 -1.75 -13.85 -2.67
CA ALA A 83 -0.59 -14.11 -3.53
C ALA A 83 -0.85 -15.26 -4.51
N GLU A 84 -1.47 -16.36 -4.07
CA GLU A 84 -1.83 -17.48 -4.94
C GLU A 84 -2.77 -17.04 -6.06
N ARG A 85 -3.78 -16.22 -5.74
CA ARG A 85 -4.73 -15.66 -6.73
C ARG A 85 -4.04 -14.70 -7.71
N VAL A 86 -3.10 -13.88 -7.25
CA VAL A 86 -2.27 -13.03 -8.13
C VAL A 86 -1.45 -13.88 -9.10
N VAL A 87 -0.76 -14.90 -8.58
CA VAL A 87 0.07 -15.82 -9.38
C VAL A 87 -0.78 -16.60 -10.38
N ALA A 88 -1.98 -17.04 -10.00
CA ALA A 88 -2.92 -17.72 -10.89
C ALA A 88 -3.36 -16.86 -12.09
N ARG A 89 -3.32 -15.53 -11.95
CA ARG A 89 -3.55 -14.57 -13.06
C ARG A 89 -2.28 -14.20 -13.82
N GLY A 90 -1.14 -14.73 -13.43
CA GLY A 90 0.18 -14.44 -14.03
C GLY A 90 0.81 -13.15 -13.53
N GLY A 91 0.27 -12.53 -12.46
CA GLY A 91 0.88 -11.39 -11.80
C GLY A 91 1.99 -11.78 -10.83
N GLU A 92 2.73 -10.78 -10.35
CA GLU A 92 3.85 -10.93 -9.42
C GLU A 92 3.50 -10.27 -8.07
N PRO A 93 3.15 -11.04 -7.02
CA PRO A 93 2.79 -10.46 -5.74
C PRO A 93 4.01 -9.87 -5.03
N VAL A 94 3.87 -8.65 -4.53
CA VAL A 94 4.91 -7.94 -3.75
C VAL A 94 4.30 -7.52 -2.42
N PHE A 95 4.78 -8.09 -1.32
CA PHE A 95 4.29 -7.71 0.00
C PHE A 95 4.95 -6.44 0.50
N VAL A 96 4.17 -5.59 1.16
CA VAL A 96 4.65 -4.36 1.79
C VAL A 96 4.21 -4.34 3.24
N THR A 97 5.15 -4.22 4.18
CA THR A 97 4.78 -4.16 5.61
C THR A 97 4.07 -2.83 5.94
N PRO A 98 3.19 -2.77 6.96
CA PRO A 98 2.44 -1.55 7.28
C PRO A 98 3.36 -0.39 7.68
N VAL A 99 3.10 0.82 7.17
CA VAL A 99 3.79 2.04 7.63
C VAL A 99 3.59 2.25 9.13
N VAL A 100 4.64 2.59 9.88
CA VAL A 100 4.51 2.87 11.31
C VAL A 100 3.64 4.10 11.58
N ARG A 101 2.86 4.08 12.66
CA ARG A 101 2.09 5.28 13.08
C ARG A 101 3.04 6.29 13.72
N ARG A 102 2.74 7.58 13.56
CA ARG A 102 3.38 8.66 14.33
C ARG A 102 2.86 8.65 15.78
N ARG A 103 3.33 7.71 16.59
CA ARG A 103 3.09 7.66 18.03
C ARG A 103 4.40 7.41 18.75
N LEU A 104 4.91 8.45 19.38
CA LEU A 104 6.17 8.44 20.11
C LEU A 104 5.87 8.40 21.61
N ARG A 105 6.65 7.61 22.34
CA ARG A 105 6.77 7.71 23.80
C ARG A 105 7.54 8.99 24.15
N HIS A 106 7.53 9.32 25.44
CA HIS A 106 8.26 10.49 25.96
C HIS A 106 9.76 10.44 25.65
N ASP A 107 10.36 9.26 25.58
CA ASP A 107 11.76 9.03 25.23
C ASP A 107 12.06 9.13 23.71
N GLY A 108 11.05 9.46 22.89
CA GLY A 108 11.19 9.55 21.44
C GLY A 108 11.18 8.21 20.70
N THR A 109 10.89 7.10 21.39
CA THR A 109 10.75 5.78 20.76
C THR A 109 9.32 5.52 20.25
N LEU A 110 9.16 4.67 19.24
CA LEU A 110 7.84 4.26 18.75
C LEU A 110 7.19 3.27 19.73
N ASP A 111 5.94 3.52 20.11
CA ASP A 111 5.20 2.56 20.93
C ASP A 111 4.79 1.31 20.12
N SER A 112 4.30 0.30 20.82
CA SER A 112 3.95 -0.97 20.20
C SER A 112 2.71 -0.85 19.28
N VAL A 113 1.86 0.17 19.48
CA VAL A 113 0.76 0.53 18.58
C VAL A 113 1.30 1.13 17.28
N ALA A 114 2.33 1.99 17.35
CA ALA A 114 3.01 2.55 16.19
C ALA A 114 3.65 1.47 15.33
N LEU A 115 4.20 0.44 15.96
CA LEU A 115 4.87 -0.67 15.28
C LEU A 115 3.92 -1.76 14.78
N HIS A 116 2.61 -1.68 15.10
CA HIS A 116 1.63 -2.72 14.75
C HIS A 116 1.98 -4.08 15.36
N VAL A 117 2.70 -4.08 16.50
CA VAL A 117 3.13 -5.27 17.24
C VAL A 117 2.21 -5.58 18.43
N MET A 118 0.92 -5.27 18.27
CA MET A 118 -0.13 -5.58 19.25
C MET A 118 -0.48 -7.07 19.17
N ALA A 119 -1.77 -7.42 19.23
CA ALA A 119 -2.27 -8.79 19.24
C ALA A 119 -1.74 -9.68 18.11
N ALA A 120 -1.50 -9.13 16.92
CA ALA A 120 -1.25 -9.92 15.72
C ALA A 120 0.17 -9.81 15.15
N ASN A 121 1.05 -9.02 15.77
CA ASN A 121 2.38 -8.67 15.24
C ASN A 121 2.42 -8.62 13.70
N LEU A 122 1.64 -7.71 13.14
CA LEU A 122 1.27 -7.72 11.72
C LEU A 122 2.47 -7.68 10.77
N PRO A 123 3.59 -6.99 11.07
CA PRO A 123 4.80 -7.12 10.27
C PRO A 123 5.33 -8.56 10.15
N VAL A 124 5.16 -9.40 11.17
CA VAL A 124 5.50 -10.84 11.08
C VAL A 124 4.54 -11.56 10.15
N GLY A 125 3.23 -11.31 10.30
CA GLY A 125 2.21 -11.88 9.41
C GLY A 125 2.44 -11.54 7.93
N THR A 126 2.87 -10.32 7.62
CA THR A 126 3.22 -9.91 6.25
C THR A 126 4.56 -10.47 5.76
N ARG A 127 5.54 -10.64 6.66
CA ARG A 127 6.85 -11.21 6.31
C ARG A 127 6.78 -12.71 6.04
N ALA A 128 5.89 -13.43 6.71
CA ALA A 128 5.85 -14.89 6.64
C ALA A 128 5.54 -15.43 5.23
N PRO A 129 4.55 -14.91 4.47
CA PRO A 129 4.34 -15.31 3.08
C PRO A 129 5.53 -14.96 2.16
N ALA A 130 6.30 -13.93 2.51
CA ALA A 130 7.52 -13.55 1.78
C ALA A 130 8.75 -14.38 2.16
N ALA A 131 8.64 -15.31 3.11
CA ALA A 131 9.71 -16.27 3.41
C ALA A 131 9.78 -17.40 2.37
N GLU A 132 8.70 -17.59 1.60
CA GLU A 132 8.69 -18.51 0.47
C GLU A 132 9.66 -18.02 -0.63
N PRO A 133 10.39 -18.93 -1.31
CA PRO A 133 11.32 -18.54 -2.36
C PRO A 133 10.60 -17.74 -3.46
N ASN A 134 11.13 -16.55 -3.78
CA ASN A 134 10.72 -15.67 -4.89
C ASN A 134 9.48 -14.80 -4.68
N VAL A 135 9.02 -14.53 -3.45
CA VAL A 135 8.01 -13.49 -3.20
C VAL A 135 8.69 -12.22 -2.65
N PRO A 136 8.77 -11.12 -3.42
CA PRO A 136 9.42 -9.90 -2.96
C PRO A 136 8.73 -9.25 -1.75
N LEU A 137 9.54 -8.69 -0.84
CA LEU A 137 9.09 -7.93 0.32
C LEU A 137 9.70 -6.53 0.35
N ILE A 138 8.85 -5.51 0.50
CA ILE A 138 9.25 -4.15 0.84
C ILE A 138 8.98 -3.94 2.33
N ASP A 139 10.02 -3.98 3.17
CA ASP A 139 9.88 -3.75 4.61
C ASP A 139 9.78 -2.26 4.95
N LEU A 140 8.64 -1.68 4.61
CA LEU A 140 8.34 -0.27 4.84
C LEU A 140 8.24 0.08 6.34
N THR A 141 7.94 -0.90 7.21
CA THR A 141 8.03 -0.78 8.67
C THR A 141 9.47 -0.47 9.08
N ALA A 142 10.45 -1.24 8.61
CA ALA A 142 11.87 -1.02 8.92
C ALA A 142 12.35 0.35 8.40
N LEU A 143 12.07 0.67 7.14
CA LEU A 143 12.44 1.95 6.53
C LEU A 143 11.86 3.15 7.29
N ALA A 144 10.57 3.07 7.67
CA ALA A 144 9.92 4.16 8.38
C ALA A 144 10.44 4.30 9.82
N LYS A 145 10.77 3.19 10.51
CA LYS A 145 11.43 3.24 11.83
C LYS A 145 12.75 4.00 11.77
N ASP A 146 13.57 3.72 10.77
CA ASP A 146 14.88 4.35 10.64
C ASP A 146 14.77 5.83 10.27
N LEU A 147 13.78 6.19 9.44
CA LEU A 147 13.45 7.58 9.17
C LEU A 147 13.06 8.32 10.46
N TRP A 148 12.21 7.74 11.31
CA TRP A 148 11.79 8.33 12.58
C TRP A 148 12.96 8.54 13.54
N LYS A 149 13.85 7.54 13.69
CA LYS A 149 15.08 7.70 14.49
C LYS A 149 15.94 8.87 13.98
N GLY A 150 16.08 8.98 12.66
CA GLY A 150 16.81 10.08 12.02
C GLY A 150 16.16 11.44 12.27
N TRP A 151 14.83 11.50 12.25
CA TRP A 151 14.05 12.72 12.46
C TRP A 151 14.11 13.21 13.92
N VAL A 152 13.96 12.30 14.89
CA VAL A 152 14.12 12.62 16.32
C VAL A 152 15.53 13.15 16.60
N ARG A 153 16.56 12.55 16.00
CA ARG A 153 17.95 13.01 16.15
C ARG A 153 18.22 14.39 15.54
N ARG A 154 17.55 14.74 14.44
CA ARG A 154 17.81 15.98 13.67
C ARG A 154 16.90 17.15 14.03
N GLY A 155 15.81 16.91 14.76
CA GLY A 155 14.75 17.89 15.03
C GLY A 155 13.84 18.12 13.80
N PRO A 156 12.58 18.54 14.00
CA PRO A 156 11.64 18.79 12.90
C PRO A 156 12.10 19.98 12.03
N ARG A 157 12.64 19.72 10.84
CA ARG A 157 12.84 20.75 9.81
C ARG A 157 11.60 20.83 8.92
N ILE A 158 10.65 21.68 9.29
CA ILE A 158 9.57 22.10 8.40
C ILE A 158 10.10 23.27 7.56
N SER A 159 10.45 23.01 6.29
CA SER A 159 10.68 24.07 5.31
C SER A 159 9.42 24.24 4.47
N ILE A 160 8.45 25.00 4.98
CA ILE A 160 7.41 25.58 4.12
C ILE A 160 8.02 26.84 3.52
N ARG A 161 8.27 26.86 2.21
CA ARG A 161 8.57 28.13 1.52
C ARG A 161 7.27 28.93 1.44
N PRO A 162 7.18 30.13 2.05
CA PRO A 162 6.02 31.00 1.83
C PRO A 162 6.05 31.53 0.39
N GLY A 163 4.94 31.45 -0.34
CA GLY A 163 4.75 32.23 -1.57
C GLY A 163 4.84 31.53 -2.92
N SER A 164 4.91 30.20 -3.01
CA SER A 164 4.74 29.54 -4.32
C SER A 164 3.27 29.54 -4.73
N PRO A 165 2.87 30.13 -5.87
CA PRO A 165 1.49 30.13 -6.31
C PRO A 165 1.05 28.69 -6.57
N VAL A 166 0.01 28.25 -5.85
CA VAL A 166 -0.68 26.99 -6.12
C VAL A 166 -1.50 27.22 -7.39
N THR A 167 -0.92 26.94 -8.56
CA THR A 167 -1.72 26.76 -9.77
C THR A 167 -2.55 25.50 -9.59
N THR A 168 -3.81 25.66 -9.19
CA THR A 168 -4.83 24.61 -9.22
C THR A 168 -5.16 24.29 -10.67
N ARG A 169 -4.33 23.49 -11.32
CA ARG A 169 -4.78 22.74 -12.50
C ARG A 169 -5.27 21.39 -12.00
N THR A 170 -6.55 21.36 -11.60
CA THR A 170 -7.27 20.12 -11.29
C THR A 170 -7.16 19.21 -12.52
N PRO A 171 -6.46 18.06 -12.46
CA PRO A 171 -6.63 17.08 -13.51
C PRO A 171 -8.04 16.52 -13.30
N ARG A 172 -8.98 16.87 -14.20
CA ARG A 172 -10.21 16.09 -14.32
C ARG A 172 -9.79 14.67 -14.67
N CYS A 173 -10.01 13.74 -13.76
CA CYS A 173 -9.99 12.33 -14.06
C CYS A 173 -11.19 12.03 -14.97
N THR A 174 -11.01 12.16 -16.28
CA THR A 174 -11.97 11.58 -17.23
C THR A 174 -11.73 10.09 -17.29
N VAL A 175 -12.64 9.31 -16.70
CA VAL A 175 -12.81 7.90 -17.05
C VAL A 175 -13.21 7.86 -18.52
N ARG A 176 -12.26 7.61 -19.42
CA ARG A 176 -12.60 7.25 -20.80
C ARG A 176 -12.96 5.78 -20.80
N ARG A 177 -14.23 5.46 -21.07
CA ARG A 177 -14.59 4.14 -21.60
C ARG A 177 -13.82 3.96 -22.91
N ALA A 178 -12.98 2.93 -23.00
CA ALA A 178 -12.43 2.51 -24.27
C ALA A 178 -13.59 2.03 -25.16
N SER A 179 -13.79 2.67 -26.31
CA SER A 179 -14.73 2.21 -27.34
C SER A 179 -14.07 1.08 -28.13
N PRO A 180 -14.78 -0.01 -28.45
CA PRO A 180 -14.22 -1.14 -29.18
C PRO A 180 -14.31 -0.86 -30.69
N SER A 181 -13.32 -0.18 -31.26
CA SER A 181 -13.15 -0.16 -32.73
C SER A 181 -11.82 0.48 -33.15
N SER A 182 -10.83 -0.36 -33.44
CA SER A 182 -9.88 -0.22 -34.57
C SER A 182 -8.67 -1.15 -34.39
N TRP A 183 -8.90 -2.45 -34.46
CA TRP A 183 -7.86 -3.37 -34.93
C TRP A 183 -8.13 -3.60 -36.43
N HIS A 184 -7.52 -2.78 -37.28
CA HIS A 184 -7.34 -3.16 -38.68
C HIS A 184 -6.06 -3.95 -38.79
N ALA A 185 -6.21 -5.20 -39.21
CA ALA A 185 -5.14 -6.06 -39.68
C ALA A 185 -4.35 -5.39 -40.81
N ARG A 186 -3.02 -5.41 -40.69
CA ARG A 186 -2.11 -5.78 -41.76
C ARG A 186 -0.73 -6.09 -41.18
#